data_AF-A5ALG2-F1
#
_entry.id   AF-A5ALG2-F1
#
_cell.length_a   1.000
_cell.length_b   1.000
_cell.length_c   1.000
_cell.angle_alpha   90.00
_cell.angle_beta   90.00
_cell.angle_gamma   90.00
#
_symmetry.space_group_name_H-M   'P 1'
#
loop_
_entity.id
_entity.type
_entity.pdbx_description
1 polymer ?
#
loop_
_entity_poly.entity_id
_entity_poly.type
_entity_poly.pdbx_seq_one_letter_code
_entity_poly.pdbx_strand_id
1 'polypeptide(L)' 'MGQLVDEMSTKCGHIFCKMCIKAAISAQGKCPTCRKRVTMKDTIRIYLPAAS' A
#
# COMPACT_ATOMS: atom_id res chain seq x y z
N MET A 1 12.51 11.67 11.89
CA MET A 1 11.92 10.33 11.71
C MET A 1 11.26 10.29 10.35
N GLY A 2 11.62 9.31 9.51
CA GLY A 2 11.31 9.33 8.08
C GLY A 2 9.82 9.27 7.81
N GLN A 3 9.26 10.39 7.36
CA GLN A 3 7.92 10.47 6.80
C GLN A 3 7.84 9.47 5.65
N LEU A 4 6.82 8.60 5.66
CA LEU A 4 6.60 7.65 4.58
C LEU A 4 6.20 8.45 3.32
N VAL A 5 7.17 8.74 2.45
CA VAL A 5 7.01 9.70 1.32
C VAL A 5 6.07 9.18 0.21
N ASP A 6 5.54 7.95 0.33
CA ASP A 6 4.61 7.39 -0.63
C ASP A 6 3.83 6.21 -0.02
N GLU A 7 2.93 6.53 0.90
CA GLU A 7 2.01 5.56 1.50
C GLU A 7 0.87 5.25 0.54
N MET A 8 0.65 3.97 0.31
CA MET A 8 -0.47 3.46 -0.47
C MET A 8 -1.34 2.58 0.41
N SER A 9 -2.59 2.97 0.56
CA SER A 9 -3.63 2.09 1.07
C SER A 9 -4.17 1.20 -0.03
N THR A 10 -4.65 0.03 0.35
CA THR A 10 -5.29 -0.93 -0.56
C THR A 10 -6.79 -0.94 -0.28
N LYS A 11 -7.61 -1.36 -1.25
CA LYS A 11 -9.08 -1.51 -1.08
C LYS A 11 -9.50 -2.39 0.11
N CYS A 12 -8.60 -3.22 0.62
CA CYS A 12 -8.83 -4.05 1.82
C CYS A 12 -8.49 -3.34 3.14
N GLY A 13 -8.07 -2.07 3.12
CA GLY A 13 -7.81 -1.26 4.31
C GLY A 13 -6.37 -1.33 4.85
N HIS A 14 -5.45 -2.02 4.17
CA HIS A 14 -4.05 -2.11 4.60
C HIS A 14 -3.18 -1.07 3.90
N ILE A 15 -2.26 -0.46 4.67
CA ILE A 15 -1.36 0.61 4.23
C ILE A 15 0.05 0.05 4.08
N PHE A 16 0.69 0.36 2.97
CA PHE A 16 2.06 -0.05 2.67
C PHE A 16 2.81 1.07 1.92
N CYS A 17 4.13 1.02 1.96
CA CYS A 17 4.98 1.79 1.06
C CYS A 17 4.73 1.43 -0.41
N LYS A 18 4.87 2.41 -1.32
CA LYS A 18 4.78 2.20 -2.77
C LYS A 18 5.62 1.04 -3.30
N MET A 19 6.87 0.95 -2.84
CA MET A 19 7.77 -0.14 -3.25
C MET A 19 7.25 -1.51 -2.78
N CYS A 20 6.75 -1.55 -1.55
CA CYS A 20 6.29 -2.75 -0.86
C CYS A 20 5.05 -3.32 -1.54
N ILE A 21 4.05 -2.47 -1.82
CA ILE A 21 2.83 -2.92 -2.51
C ILE A 21 3.10 -3.25 -3.97
N LYS A 22 3.97 -2.51 -4.66
CA LYS A 22 4.36 -2.82 -6.05
C LYS A 22 5.05 -4.18 -6.16
N ALA A 23 5.94 -4.51 -5.22
CA ALA A 23 6.59 -5.81 -5.15
C ALA A 23 5.57 -6.93 -4.88
N ALA A 24 4.67 -6.74 -3.92
CA ALA A 24 3.62 -7.72 -3.60
C ALA A 24 2.67 -7.97 -4.79
N ILE A 25 2.29 -6.91 -5.51
CA ILE A 25 1.46 -7.02 -6.71
C ILE A 25 2.22 -7.73 -7.84
N SER A 26 3.50 -7.40 -8.04
CA SER A 26 4.32 -8.05 -9.08
C SER A 26 4.59 -9.53 -8.79
N ALA A 27 4.75 -9.89 -7.51
CA ALA A 27 4.99 -11.27 -7.11
C ALA A 27 3.72 -12.12 -7.16
N GLN A 28 2.59 -11.61 -6.66
CA GLN A 28 1.38 -12.43 -6.46
C GLN A 28 0.06 -11.74 -6.81
N GLY A 29 0.02 -10.41 -6.95
CA GLY A 29 -1.22 -9.66 -7.18
C GLY A 29 -2.16 -9.66 -5.97
N LYS A 30 -1.61 -9.73 -4.75
CA LYS A 30 -2.37 -9.92 -3.51
C LYS A 30 -1.85 -9.05 -2.38
N CYS A 31 -2.75 -8.66 -1.49
CA CYS A 31 -2.49 -8.05 -0.20
C CYS A 31 -1.58 -8.97 0.64
N PRO A 32 -0.42 -8.49 1.13
CA PRO A 32 0.49 -9.33 1.91
C PRO A 32 -0.09 -9.72 3.28
N THR A 33 -0.95 -8.89 3.88
CA THR A 33 -1.57 -9.16 5.19
C THR A 33 -2.79 -10.06 5.08
N CYS A 34 -3.68 -9.72 4.15
CA CYS A 34 -5.03 -10.26 4.08
C CYS A 34 -5.27 -11.19 2.88
N ARG A 35 -4.25 -11.38 2.03
CA ARG A 35 -4.26 -12.25 0.83
C ARG A 35 -5.33 -11.91 -0.21
N LYS A 36 -6.10 -10.83 -0.02
CA LYS A 36 -7.12 -10.34 -0.97
C LYS A 36 -6.45 -9.89 -2.26
N ARG A 37 -7.08 -10.14 -3.41
CA ARG A 37 -6.56 -9.65 -4.70
C ARG A 37 -6.46 -8.13 -4.66
N VAL A 38 -5.28 -7.63 -5.03
CA VAL A 38 -4.96 -6.20 -5.08
C VAL A 38 -4.18 -5.97 -6.37
N THR A 39 -4.58 -4.95 -7.11
CA THR A 39 -3.85 -4.47 -8.28
C THR A 39 -3.30 -3.07 -8.04
N MET A 40 -2.39 -2.61 -8.91
CA MET A 40 -1.87 -1.23 -8.83
C MET A 40 -2.96 -0.17 -9.07
N LYS A 41 -4.12 -0.56 -9.63
CA LYS A 41 -5.29 0.33 -9.74
C LYS A 41 -6.13 0.34 -8.45
N ASP A 42 -6.02 -0.69 -7.63
CA ASP A 42 -6.71 -0.82 -6.34
C ASP A 42 -5.94 -0.18 -5.17
N THR A 43 -4.72 0.29 -5.44
CA THR A 43 -3.92 1.06 -4.48
C THR A 43 -4.23 2.54 -4.58
N ILE A 44 -4.53 3.13 -3.43
CA ILE A 44 -4.88 4.54 -3.27
C ILE A 44 -3.72 5.20 -2.55
N ARG A 45 -3.13 6.23 -3.14
CA ARG A 45 -2.10 7.03 -2.48
C ARG A 45 -2.77 7.82 -1.36
N ILE A 46 -2.32 7.59 -0.14
CA ILE A 46 -2.79 8.36 1.02
C ILE A 46 -1.70 9.34 1.43
N TYR A 47 -2.12 10.55 1.74
CA TYR A 47 -1.25 11.53 2.37
C TYR A 47 -1.65 11.56 3.83
N LEU A 48 -0.98 10.78 4.67
CA LEU A 48 -1.22 10.86 6.10
C LEU A 48 -0.68 12.23 6.54
N PRO A 49 -1.51 13.18 7.00
CA PRO A 49 -0.99 14.39 7.60
C PRO A 49 -0.12 13.92 8.76
N ALA A 50 1.15 14.34 8.77
CA ALA A 50 2.07 14.00 9.85
C ALA A 50 1.34 14.26 11.18
N ALA A 51 1.02 13.19 11.90
CA ALA A 51 0.35 13.29 13.18
C ALA A 51 1.24 14.17 14.06
N SER A 52 0.63 15.23 14.58
CA SER A 52 1.25 16.23 15.45
C SER A 52 1.77 15.60 16.74
#